data_AF-A0A3S2AK10-F1
#
_entry.id   AF-A0A3S2AK10-F1
#
_cell.length_a   1.000
_cell.length_b   1.000
_cell.length_c   1.000
_cell.angle_alpha   90.00
_cell.angle_beta   90.00
_cell.angle_gamma   90.00
#
_symmetry.space_group_name_H-M   'P 1'
#
loop_
_entity.id
_entity.type
_entity.pdbx_description
1 polymer ?
#
loop_
_entity_poly.entity_id
_entity_poly.type
_entity_poly.pdbx_seq_one_letter_code
_entity_poly.pdbx_strand_id
1 'polypeptide(L)'
;NRRVWADLDGYPDGICLDAEGAAWYADVPNKRCVRVREGGEVLQTVTVDRGCFACMLGGTDRKTLFILAAEWRGFEHMVSDARTGQVFSVEAPAPGIGWP
;
A
#
# COMPACT_ATOMS: atom_id res chain seq x y z
N ASN A 1 -22.24 -3.61 10.78
CA ASN A 1 -22.85 -3.66 9.43
C ASN A 1 -21.74 -3.99 8.42
N ARG A 2 -21.46 -5.28 8.19
CA ARG A 2 -20.39 -5.73 7.28
C ARG A 2 -20.87 -5.56 5.85
N ARG A 3 -20.08 -4.87 5.03
CA ARG A 3 -20.36 -4.61 3.60
C ARG A 3 -19.06 -4.52 2.81
N VAL A 4 -19.16 -4.66 1.50
CA VAL A 4 -18.06 -4.28 0.60
C VAL A 4 -17.92 -2.76 0.66
N TRP A 5 -16.71 -2.27 0.94
CA TRP A 5 -16.39 -0.84 0.92
C TRP A 5 -15.79 -0.43 -0.43
N ALA A 6 -14.96 -1.28 -1.03
CA ALA A 6 -14.45 -1.16 -2.39
C ALA A 6 -14.32 -2.56 -3.01
N ASP A 7 -14.74 -2.69 -4.27
CA ASP A 7 -14.53 -3.88 -5.09
C ASP A 7 -13.35 -3.60 -6.02
N LEU A 8 -12.26 -4.37 -5.88
CA LEU A 8 -10.95 -4.02 -6.44
C LEU A 8 -10.42 -5.16 -7.30
N ASP A 9 -9.87 -4.80 -8.47
CA ASP A 9 -9.06 -5.69 -9.29
C ASP A 9 -7.58 -5.64 -8.82
N GLY A 10 -7.33 -6.21 -7.64
CA GLY A 10 -6.03 -6.22 -6.98
C GLY A 10 -5.99 -7.17 -5.79
N TYR A 11 -4.84 -7.22 -5.12
CA TYR A 11 -4.60 -8.12 -3.97
C TYR A 11 -4.20 -7.30 -2.74
N PRO A 12 -5.15 -6.65 -2.04
CA PRO A 12 -4.84 -5.78 -0.90
C PRO A 12 -4.18 -6.53 0.26
N ASP A 13 -3.04 -6.03 0.72
CA ASP A 13 -2.35 -6.48 1.93
C ASP A 13 -2.38 -5.36 3.00
N GLY A 14 -1.24 -4.80 3.40
CA GLY A 14 -1.21 -3.68 4.34
C GLY A 14 -1.94 -2.44 3.80
N ILE A 15 -2.66 -1.75 4.70
CA ILE A 15 -3.60 -0.68 4.38
C ILE A 15 -3.49 0.48 5.38
N CYS A 16 -3.66 1.72 4.92
CA CYS A 16 -3.81 2.90 5.79
C CYS A 16 -4.78 3.92 5.17
N LEU A 17 -5.30 4.84 5.98
CA LEU A 17 -6.22 5.91 5.53
C LEU A 17 -5.55 7.28 5.55
N ASP A 18 -5.96 8.14 4.63
CA ASP A 18 -5.65 9.56 4.63
C ASP A 18 -6.83 10.43 5.10
N ALA A 19 -6.56 11.72 5.30
CA ALA A 19 -7.51 12.69 5.81
C ALA A 19 -8.63 13.06 4.82
N GLU A 20 -8.51 12.67 3.55
CA GLU A 20 -9.59 12.81 2.56
C GLU A 20 -10.53 11.60 2.57
N GLY A 21 -10.27 10.61 3.43
CA GLY A 21 -11.06 9.39 3.53
C GLY A 21 -10.73 8.36 2.44
N ALA A 22 -9.62 8.55 1.70
CA ALA A 22 -9.12 7.55 0.78
C ALA A 22 -8.24 6.53 1.51
N ALA A 23 -8.26 5.29 1.02
CA ALA A 23 -7.43 4.20 1.49
C ALA A 23 -6.24 4.00 0.57
N TRP A 24 -5.05 3.86 1.15
CA TRP A 24 -3.89 3.29 0.50
C TRP A 24 -3.81 1.81 0.84
N TYR A 25 -3.64 0.94 -0.15
CA TYR A 25 -3.32 -0.47 0.07
C TYR A 25 -2.09 -0.88 -0.73
N ALA A 26 -1.30 -1.79 -0.15
CA ALA A 26 -0.20 -2.46 -0.82
C ALA A 26 -0.72 -3.65 -1.64
N ASP A 27 -0.20 -3.83 -2.85
CA ASP A 27 -0.57 -4.90 -3.78
C ASP A 27 0.68 -5.70 -4.16
N VAL A 28 0.83 -6.86 -3.50
CA VAL A 28 2.05 -7.68 -3.53
C VAL A 28 2.37 -8.17 -4.96
N PRO A 29 1.51 -8.95 -5.63
CA PRO A 29 1.86 -9.51 -6.94
C PRO A 29 1.97 -8.43 -8.03
N ASN A 30 1.22 -7.32 -7.91
CA ASN A 30 1.21 -6.26 -8.91
C ASN A 30 2.26 -5.16 -8.66
N LYS A 31 3.12 -5.31 -7.64
CA LYS A 31 4.27 -4.42 -7.36
C LYS A 31 3.88 -2.95 -7.26
N ARG A 32 2.77 -2.67 -6.57
CA ARG A 32 2.21 -1.32 -6.48
C ARG A 32 1.59 -1.04 -5.12
N CYS A 33 1.46 0.23 -4.80
CA CYS A 33 0.59 0.72 -3.74
C CYS A 33 -0.46 1.63 -4.38
N VAL A 34 -1.73 1.46 -4.02
CA VAL A 34 -2.85 2.08 -4.72
C VAL A 34 -3.69 2.87 -3.74
N ARG A 35 -3.98 4.11 -4.10
CA ARG A 35 -4.91 4.99 -3.39
C ARG A 35 -6.29 4.87 -4.02
N VAL A 36 -7.29 4.53 -3.22
CA VAL A 36 -8.68 4.40 -3.65
C VAL A 36 -9.63 5.16 -2.75
N ARG A 37 -10.74 5.65 -3.29
CA ARG A 37 -11.88 6.12 -2.48
C ARG A 37 -12.93 5.02 -2.31
N GLU A 38 -13.90 5.26 -1.44
CA GLU A 38 -15.03 4.37 -1.26
C GLU A 38 -15.71 4.06 -2.60
N GLY A 39 -16.07 2.80 -2.82
CA GLY A 39 -16.56 2.30 -4.10
C GLY A 39 -15.47 1.78 -5.03
N GLY A 40 -14.18 1.96 -4.69
CA GLY A 40 -13.05 1.35 -5.41
C GLY A 40 -12.48 2.18 -6.55
N GLU A 41 -12.89 3.44 -6.70
CA GLU A 41 -12.25 4.31 -7.68
C GLU A 41 -10.78 4.55 -7.31
N VAL A 42 -9.90 4.24 -8.25
CA VAL A 42 -8.45 4.44 -8.15
C VAL A 42 -8.12 5.92 -8.36
N LEU A 43 -7.60 6.55 -7.32
CA LEU A 43 -7.13 7.93 -7.35
C LEU A 43 -5.65 8.02 -7.74
N GLN A 44 -4.83 7.05 -7.32
CA GLN A 44 -3.41 7.03 -7.59
C GLN A 44 -2.85 5.61 -7.54
N THR A 45 -1.83 5.34 -8.35
CA THR A 45 -1.02 4.12 -8.27
C THR A 45 0.45 4.51 -8.20
N VAL A 46 1.16 3.94 -7.24
CA VAL A 46 2.61 4.05 -7.09
C VAL A 46 3.21 2.68 -7.38
N THR A 47 3.96 2.56 -8.47
CA THR A 47 4.65 1.32 -8.83
C THR A 47 6.06 1.31 -8.28
N VAL A 48 6.53 0.13 -7.89
CA VAL A 48 7.93 -0.13 -7.53
C VAL A 48 8.44 -1.38 -8.26
N ASP A 49 9.70 -1.75 -8.06
CA ASP A 49 10.34 -2.87 -8.76
C ASP A 49 10.03 -4.25 -8.17
N ARG A 50 9.38 -4.30 -6.99
CA ARG A 50 9.15 -5.50 -6.17
C ARG A 50 7.78 -5.52 -5.50
N GLY A 51 7.40 -6.62 -4.86
CA GLY A 51 6.06 -6.75 -4.27
C GLY A 51 5.88 -5.87 -3.04
N CYS A 52 4.78 -5.12 -2.98
CA CYS A 52 4.45 -4.24 -1.85
C CYS A 52 3.61 -5.00 -0.82
N PHE A 53 4.09 -5.09 0.42
CA PHE A 53 3.42 -5.85 1.50
C PHE A 53 2.70 -4.94 2.49
N ALA A 54 3.23 -3.74 2.73
CA ALA A 54 2.58 -2.79 3.62
C ALA A 54 2.81 -1.35 3.17
N CYS A 55 1.90 -0.48 3.57
CA CYS A 55 2.03 0.95 3.38
C CYS A 55 1.52 1.73 4.60
N MET A 56 2.16 2.86 4.90
CA MET A 56 1.74 3.74 5.99
C MET A 56 2.06 5.20 5.68
N LEU A 57 1.12 6.09 5.99
CA LEU A 57 1.34 7.53 5.92
C LEU A 57 1.99 8.05 7.21
N GLY A 58 3.16 8.68 7.07
CA GLY A 58 3.97 9.20 8.17
C GLY A 58 4.80 10.42 7.75
N GLY A 59 5.88 10.67 8.50
CA GLY A 59 6.63 11.92 8.42
C GLY A 59 6.03 13.01 9.31
N THR A 60 6.76 14.12 9.48
CA THR A 60 6.38 15.20 10.41
C THR A 60 5.03 15.83 10.09
N ASP A 61 4.68 15.92 8.81
CA ASP A 61 3.40 16.43 8.31
C ASP A 61 2.41 15.33 7.92
N ARG A 62 2.79 14.06 8.11
CA ARG A 62 2.04 12.86 7.71
C ARG A 62 1.79 12.72 6.21
N LYS A 63 2.50 13.45 5.35
CA LYS A 63 2.34 13.42 3.88
C LYS A 63 3.39 12.57 3.17
N THR A 64 4.07 11.68 3.88
CA THR A 64 4.96 10.70 3.25
C THR A 64 4.33 9.32 3.31
N LEU A 65 4.08 8.72 2.15
CA LEU A 65 3.70 7.31 2.05
C LEU A 65 4.97 6.46 2.10
N PHE A 66 5.15 5.71 3.18
CA PHE A 66 6.17 4.66 3.26
C PHE A 66 5.60 3.35 2.73
N ILE A 67 6.39 2.62 1.94
CA ILE A 67 6.01 1.34 1.35
C ILE A 67 7.06 0.31 1.71
N LEU A 68 6.66 -0.75 2.42
CA LEU A 68 7.50 -1.91 2.69
C LEU A 68 7.35 -2.90 1.55
N ALA A 69 8.46 -3.23 0.89
CA ALA A 69 8.43 -4.05 -0.31
C ALA A 69 9.60 -5.05 -0.35
N ALA A 70 9.40 -6.22 -0.95
CA ALA A 70 10.42 -7.25 -1.13
C ALA A 70 10.22 -7.98 -2.46
N GLU A 71 11.24 -8.69 -2.96
CA GLU A 71 11.04 -9.55 -4.12
C GLU A 71 10.01 -10.64 -3.81
N TRP A 72 8.93 -10.68 -4.59
CA TRP A 72 7.88 -11.68 -4.50
C TRP A 72 7.92 -12.60 -5.72
N ARG A 73 8.04 -13.91 -5.48
CA ARG A 73 8.15 -14.93 -6.53
C ARG A 73 7.04 -16.00 -6.43
N GLY A 74 5.95 -15.71 -5.72
CA GLY A 74 4.86 -16.67 -5.50
C GLY A 74 5.00 -17.47 -4.20
N PHE A 75 3.92 -18.16 -3.84
CA PHE A 75 3.80 -18.86 -2.56
C PHE A 75 4.77 -20.04 -2.43
N GLU A 76 5.17 -20.70 -3.53
CA GLU A 76 6.19 -21.76 -3.50
C GLU A 76 7.59 -21.25 -3.08
N HIS A 77 7.81 -19.93 -3.06
CA HIS A 77 9.11 -19.30 -2.81
C HIS A 77 9.09 -18.32 -1.62
N MET A 78 8.17 -18.51 -0.67
CA MET A 78 8.06 -17.66 0.52
C MET A 78 9.30 -17.68 1.42
N VAL A 79 10.06 -18.78 1.43
CA VAL A 79 11.28 -18.91 2.23
C VAL A 79 12.49 -18.76 1.32
N SER A 80 13.31 -17.75 1.59
CA SER A 80 14.56 -17.48 0.89
C SER A 80 15.56 -16.85 1.85
N ASP A 81 16.84 -17.18 1.68
CA ASP A 81 17.93 -16.49 2.39
C ASP A 81 18.20 -15.08 1.83
N ALA A 82 17.59 -14.72 0.69
CA ALA A 82 17.75 -13.44 0.05
C ALA A 82 17.08 -12.32 0.87
N ARG A 83 17.88 -11.35 1.32
CA ARG A 83 17.42 -10.16 2.07
C ARG A 83 17.04 -9.04 1.11
N THR A 84 15.89 -9.18 0.44
CA THR A 84 15.43 -8.25 -0.61
C THR A 84 14.50 -7.14 -0.12
N GLY A 85 14.21 -7.10 1.18
CA GLY A 85 13.34 -6.09 1.79
C GLY A 85 13.90 -4.67 1.64
N GLN A 86 13.04 -3.74 1.24
CA GLN A 86 13.33 -2.31 1.12
C GLN A 86 12.13 -1.48 1.59
N VAL A 87 12.41 -0.24 2.00
CA VAL A 87 11.40 0.78 2.26
C VAL A 87 11.53 1.85 1.19
N PHE A 88 10.44 2.10 0.48
CA PHE A 88 10.30 3.23 -0.43
C PHE A 88 9.50 4.34 0.24
N SER A 89 9.71 5.58 -0.20
CA SER A 89 8.92 6.73 0.24
C SER A 89 8.54 7.59 -0.94
N VAL A 90 7.29 8.03 -0.98
CA VAL A 90 6.80 9.02 -1.95
C VAL A 90 5.95 10.06 -1.23
N GLU A 91 5.88 11.27 -1.79
CA GLU A 91 4.97 12.29 -1.30
C GLU A 91 3.52 11.85 -1.56
N ALA A 92 2.67 12.03 -0.55
CA ALA A 92 1.26 11.70 -0.59
C ALA A 92 0.41 12.98 -0.76
N PRO A 93 -0.70 12.91 -1.51
CA PRO A 93 -1.56 14.06 -1.77
C PRO A 93 -2.28 14.56 -0.50
N ALA A 94 -2.48 13.69 0.48
CA ALA A 94 -3.19 13.99 1.73
C ALA A 94 -2.46 13.38 2.94
N PRO A 95 -2.53 14.03 4.12
CA PRO A 95 -1.89 13.52 5.32
C PRO A 95 -2.60 12.27 5.85
N GLY A 96 -1.86 11.37 6.49
CA GLY A 96 -2.43 10.21 7.18
C GLY A 96 -3.34 10.58 8.34
N ILE A 97 -4.29 9.69 8.65
CA ILE A 97 -5.13 9.75 9.87
C ILE A 97 -4.85 8.55 10.78
N GLY A 98 -5.42 8.58 11.99
CA GLY A 98 -5.22 7.53 13.01
C GLY A 98 -3.85 7.58 13.68
N TRP A 99 -3.59 6.59 14.55
CA TRP A 99 -2.30 6.40 15.20
C TRP A 99 -1.48 5.35 14.44
N PRO A 100 -0.15 5.49 14.33
CA PRO A 100 0.71 4.43 13.84
C PRO A 100 0.68 3.19 14.73
#